data_AF-A0A371SHR1-F1
#
_entry.id   AF-A0A371SHR1-F1
#
_cell.length_a   1.000
_cell.length_b   1.000
_cell.length_c   1.000
_cell.angle_alpha   90.00
_cell.angle_beta   90.00
_cell.angle_gamma   90.00
#
_symmetry.space_group_name_H-M   'P 1'
#
loop_
_entity.id
_entity.type
_entity.pdbx_description
1 polymer ?
#
loop_
_entity_poly.entity_id
_entity_poly.type
_entity_poly.pdbx_seq_one_letter_code
_entity_poly.pdbx_strand_id
1 'polypeptide(L)'
;MDERSQQQIAKGLAITLGIVYISLFSFAIWKYVSTKDISSITWELVFIVMIPASIVWFARRDESLTIPKMISGNLIDTGLSKKSQSKRKKYYFLDSLGFAMVVLILTIITNFFIEKEWQHFPLFPQMSEVSNIIVTLSIEFVISLVVFFTISYVWEEFNIRRYNRKLDELEDNHE
;
A
#
# COMPACT_ATOMS: atom_id res chain seq x y z
N MET A 1 26.54 18.62 14.76
CA MET A 1 25.07 18.60 14.92
C MET A 1 24.75 17.25 15.55
N ASP A 2 24.13 17.24 16.73
CA ASP A 2 24.00 16.04 17.56
C ASP A 2 23.04 15.03 16.91
N GLU A 3 23.44 13.75 16.78
CA GLU A 3 22.64 12.71 16.10
C GLU A 3 21.22 12.61 16.69
N ARG A 4 21.10 12.88 17.99
CA ARG A 4 19.82 12.94 18.71
C ARG A 4 18.89 14.05 18.20
N SER A 5 19.45 15.21 17.86
CA SER A 5 18.69 16.34 17.31
C SER A 5 18.19 16.04 15.89
N GLN A 6 19.05 15.45 15.03
CA GLN A 6 18.63 15.01 13.70
C GLN A 6 17.52 13.95 13.76
N GLN A 7 17.60 13.00 14.69
CA GLN A 7 16.59 11.97 14.85
C GLN A 7 15.24 12.54 15.32
N GLN A 8 15.25 13.53 16.21
CA GLN A 8 14.02 14.22 16.64
C GLN A 8 13.40 15.04 15.51
N ILE A 9 14.21 15.74 14.71
CA ILE A 9 13.75 16.47 13.52
C ILE A 9 13.13 15.50 12.51
N ALA A 10 13.80 14.38 12.22
CA ALA A 10 13.29 13.37 11.28
C ALA A 10 11.95 12.78 11.75
N LYS A 11 11.81 12.46 13.05
CA LYS A 11 10.54 12.01 13.63
C LYS A 11 9.45 13.07 13.52
N GLY A 12 9.77 14.33 13.82
CA GLY A 12 8.82 15.45 13.69
C GLY A 12 8.34 15.64 12.25
N LEU A 13 9.25 15.55 11.28
CA LEU A 13 8.93 15.60 9.86
C LEU A 13 8.03 14.43 9.45
N ALA A 14 8.34 13.21 9.87
CA ALA A 14 7.53 12.03 9.58
C ALA A 14 6.10 12.15 10.14
N ILE A 15 5.96 12.63 11.38
CA ILE A 15 4.64 12.86 12.00
C ILE A 15 3.86 13.93 11.24
N THR A 16 4.50 15.06 10.92
CA THR A 16 3.88 16.16 10.18
C THR A 16 3.40 15.70 8.81
N LEU A 17 4.24 14.96 8.10
CA LEU A 17 3.93 14.42 6.78
C LEU A 17 2.79 13.39 6.86
N GLY A 18 2.75 12.57 7.90
CA GLY A 18 1.63 11.68 8.20
C GLY A 18 0.32 12.43 8.44
N ILE A 19 0.34 13.50 9.23
CA ILE A 19 -0.85 14.35 9.47
C ILE A 19 -1.34 14.97 8.16
N VAL A 20 -0.43 15.56 7.36
CA VAL A 20 -0.77 16.13 6.05
C VAL A 20 -1.42 15.09 5.14
N TYR A 21 -0.87 13.87 5.11
CA TYR A 21 -1.41 12.79 4.30
C TYR A 21 -2.83 12.37 4.73
N ILE A 22 -3.07 12.25 6.04
CA ILE A 22 -4.41 11.97 6.60
C ILE A 22 -5.38 13.10 6.29
N SER A 23 -4.95 14.36 6.40
CA SER A 23 -5.77 15.53 6.07
C SER A 23 -6.13 15.56 4.59
N LEU A 24 -5.19 15.29 3.69
CA LEU A 24 -5.45 15.20 2.24
C LEU A 24 -6.47 14.11 1.92
N PHE A 25 -6.32 12.93 2.53
CA PHE A 25 -7.28 11.83 2.36
C PHE A 25 -8.68 12.22 2.85
N SER A 26 -8.77 12.85 4.02
CA SER A 26 -10.03 13.29 4.60
C SER A 26 -10.72 14.35 3.73
N PHE A 27 -9.95 15.31 3.20
CA PHE A 27 -10.47 16.33 2.29
C PHE A 27 -10.92 15.75 0.95
N ALA A 28 -10.16 14.80 0.38
CA ALA A 28 -10.55 14.11 -0.84
C ALA A 28 -11.90 13.40 -0.67
N ILE A 29 -12.05 12.63 0.42
CA ILE A 29 -13.31 11.94 0.73
C ILE A 29 -14.44 12.96 0.91
N TRP A 30 -14.24 13.99 1.74
CA TRP A 30 -15.28 14.97 2.03
C TRP A 30 -15.74 15.74 0.77
N LYS A 31 -14.79 16.18 -0.07
CA LYS A 31 -15.08 16.85 -1.34
C LYS A 31 -15.85 15.92 -2.27
N TYR A 32 -15.36 14.70 -2.48
CA TYR A 32 -16.02 13.72 -3.34
C TYR A 32 -17.44 13.41 -2.88
N VAL A 33 -17.67 13.20 -1.58
CA VAL A 33 -19.00 12.98 -1.02
C VAL A 33 -19.92 14.19 -1.26
N SER A 34 -19.39 15.40 -1.17
CA SER A 34 -20.16 16.64 -1.28
C SER A 34 -20.49 17.00 -2.73
N THR A 35 -19.56 16.79 -3.66
CA THR A 35 -19.70 17.22 -5.07
C THR A 35 -20.08 16.08 -6.01
N LYS A 36 -19.82 14.83 -5.64
CA LYS A 36 -19.89 13.63 -6.50
C LYS A 36 -19.10 13.75 -7.81
N ASP A 37 -18.16 14.68 -7.89
CA ASP A 37 -17.32 14.92 -9.08
C ASP A 37 -15.85 14.67 -8.77
N ILE A 38 -15.24 13.74 -9.51
CA ILE A 38 -13.83 13.38 -9.36
C ILE A 38 -12.89 14.53 -9.75
N SER A 39 -13.34 15.43 -10.64
CA SER A 39 -12.57 16.60 -11.06
C SER A 39 -12.25 17.51 -9.88
N SER A 40 -13.18 17.61 -8.93
CA SER A 40 -13.05 18.44 -7.73
C SER A 40 -11.99 17.96 -6.72
N ILE A 41 -11.56 16.69 -6.82
CA ILE A 41 -10.55 16.06 -5.94
C ILE A 41 -9.21 15.80 -6.64
N THR A 42 -9.04 16.28 -7.87
CA THR A 42 -7.87 15.95 -8.70
C THR A 42 -6.56 16.35 -8.03
N TRP A 43 -6.52 17.51 -7.37
CA TRP A 43 -5.31 17.99 -6.69
C TRP A 43 -4.94 17.15 -5.48
N GLU A 44 -5.92 16.75 -4.68
CA GLU A 44 -5.72 15.85 -3.55
C GLU A 44 -5.17 14.50 -4.03
N LEU A 45 -5.71 13.94 -5.12
CA LEU A 45 -5.21 12.71 -5.72
C LEU A 45 -3.76 12.87 -6.22
N VAL A 46 -3.45 13.99 -6.88
CA VAL A 46 -2.08 14.30 -7.32
C VAL A 46 -1.13 14.32 -6.13
N PHE A 47 -1.47 14.98 -5.02
CA PHE A 47 -0.60 15.04 -3.84
C PHE A 47 -0.49 13.69 -3.12
N ILE A 48 -1.58 12.93 -3.02
CA ILE A 48 -1.60 11.57 -2.45
C ILE A 48 -0.63 10.65 -3.20
N VAL A 49 -0.48 10.80 -4.52
CA VAL A 49 0.48 10.02 -5.33
C VAL A 49 1.88 10.63 -5.30
N MET A 50 2.00 11.96 -5.39
CA MET A 50 3.29 12.65 -5.49
C MET A 50 4.12 12.57 -4.21
N ILE A 51 3.50 12.61 -3.03
CA ILE A 51 4.20 12.49 -1.75
C ILE A 51 5.00 11.17 -1.67
N PRO A 52 4.38 9.98 -1.77
CA PRO A 52 5.12 8.72 -1.74
C PRO A 52 6.08 8.59 -2.92
N ALA A 53 5.73 9.07 -4.12
CA ALA A 53 6.66 9.08 -5.25
C ALA A 53 7.93 9.90 -4.97
N SER A 54 7.80 11.06 -4.32
CA SER A 54 8.93 11.89 -3.92
C SER A 54 9.79 11.21 -2.85
N ILE A 55 9.18 10.55 -1.86
CA ILE A 55 9.89 9.78 -0.84
C ILE A 55 10.70 8.65 -1.50
N VAL A 56 10.09 7.89 -2.41
CA VAL A 56 10.79 6.83 -3.15
C VAL A 56 11.93 7.41 -3.99
N TRP A 57 11.72 8.56 -4.63
CA TRP A 57 12.76 9.24 -5.41
C TRP A 57 13.95 9.66 -4.54
N PHE A 58 13.70 10.23 -3.36
CA PHE A 58 14.76 10.62 -2.42
C PHE A 58 15.43 9.41 -1.77
N ALA A 59 14.66 8.39 -1.39
CA ALA A 59 15.17 7.15 -0.81
C ALA A 59 16.08 6.37 -1.77
N ARG A 60 15.99 6.58 -3.09
CA ARG A 60 16.96 6.02 -4.04
C ARG A 60 18.39 6.55 -3.83
N ARG A 61 18.56 7.70 -3.17
CA ARG A 61 19.86 8.35 -2.92
C ARG A 61 20.47 8.04 -1.56
N ASP A 62 19.69 7.49 -0.62
CA ASP A 62 20.15 7.16 0.73
C ASP A 62 20.00 5.65 0.97
N GLU A 63 21.13 4.97 1.12
CA GLU A 63 21.20 3.51 1.17
C GLU A 63 20.64 2.94 2.46
N SER A 64 20.67 3.71 3.56
CA SER A 64 20.15 3.33 4.87
C SER A 64 18.62 3.12 4.87
N LEU A 65 17.92 3.78 3.95
CA LEU A 65 16.47 3.71 3.78
C LEU A 65 16.03 2.51 2.92
N THR A 66 16.96 1.78 2.32
CA THR A 66 16.67 0.65 1.42
C THR A 66 16.62 -0.71 2.12
N ILE A 67 16.82 -0.74 3.44
CA ILE A 67 16.74 -1.97 4.23
C ILE A 67 15.27 -2.45 4.24
N PRO A 68 14.97 -3.65 3.72
CA PRO A 68 13.61 -4.17 3.64
C PRO A 68 13.06 -4.43 5.04
N LYS A 69 11.99 -3.72 5.39
CA LYS A 69 11.31 -3.79 6.68
C LYS A 69 9.85 -4.17 6.46
N MET A 70 9.33 -4.99 7.36
CA MET A 70 7.90 -5.23 7.48
C MET A 70 7.19 -3.94 7.92
N ILE A 71 5.88 -3.89 7.73
CA ILE A 71 5.00 -2.83 8.25
C ILE A 71 5.09 -2.74 9.77
N SER A 72 5.37 -3.87 10.45
CA SER A 72 5.65 -3.91 11.89
C SER A 72 6.99 -3.28 12.29
N GLY A 73 7.82 -2.87 11.33
CA GLY A 73 9.17 -2.34 11.55
C GLY A 73 10.24 -3.42 11.68
N ASN A 74 9.86 -4.69 11.77
CA ASN A 74 10.78 -5.82 11.84
C ASN A 74 11.50 -6.04 10.50
N LEU A 75 12.75 -6.49 10.53
CA LEU A 75 13.51 -6.81 9.31
C LEU A 75 12.87 -8.00 8.57
N ILE A 76 12.73 -7.89 7.25
CA ILE A 76 12.30 -9.02 6.42
C ILE A 76 13.46 -10.01 6.31
N ASP A 77 13.16 -11.30 6.35
CA ASP A 77 14.15 -12.37 6.17
C ASP A 77 14.73 -12.32 4.74
N THR A 78 15.93 -11.77 4.57
CA THR A 78 16.64 -11.59 3.28
C THR A 78 17.35 -12.86 2.80
N GLY A 79 17.27 -13.96 3.55
CA GLY A 79 17.95 -15.20 3.22
C GLY A 79 17.52 -15.80 1.88
N LEU A 80 18.46 -16.41 1.17
CA LEU A 80 18.22 -17.07 -0.12
C LEU A 80 17.57 -18.46 0.02
N SER A 81 17.42 -18.98 1.24
CA SER A 81 16.87 -20.33 1.48
C SER A 81 15.39 -20.46 1.11
N LYS A 82 14.97 -21.66 0.67
CA LYS A 82 13.54 -21.97 0.37
C LYS A 82 12.62 -21.73 1.58
N LYS A 83 13.12 -21.95 2.80
CA LYS A 83 12.38 -21.73 4.05
C LYS A 83 12.16 -20.23 4.32
N SER A 84 13.15 -19.39 4.03
CA SER A 84 13.05 -17.93 4.11
C SER A 84 12.05 -17.39 3.06
N GLN A 85 12.15 -17.85 1.81
CA GLN A 85 11.20 -17.48 0.74
C GLN A 85 9.74 -17.82 1.09
N SER A 86 9.49 -18.97 1.72
CA SER A 86 8.13 -19.34 2.14
C SER A 86 7.59 -18.44 3.25
N LYS A 87 8.44 -17.99 4.18
CA LYS A 87 8.04 -17.04 5.22
C LYS A 87 7.68 -15.68 4.61
N ARG A 88 8.48 -15.20 3.65
CA ARG A 88 8.22 -13.94 2.92
C ARG A 88 6.89 -13.97 2.18
N LYS A 89 6.60 -15.04 1.43
CA LYS A 89 5.32 -15.21 0.72
C LYS A 89 4.11 -15.16 1.65
N LYS A 90 4.20 -15.80 2.82
CA LYS A 90 3.14 -15.75 3.83
C LYS A 90 2.93 -14.32 4.34
N TYR A 91 4.02 -13.58 4.56
CA TYR A 91 3.95 -12.18 4.95
C TYR A 91 3.28 -11.32 3.88
N TYR A 92 3.70 -11.43 2.61
CA TYR A 92 3.07 -10.70 1.51
C TYR A 92 1.58 -11.01 1.39
N PHE A 93 1.20 -12.28 1.53
CA PHE A 93 -0.19 -12.68 1.51
C PHE A 93 -1.01 -12.06 2.64
N LEU A 94 -0.50 -12.09 3.88
CA LEU A 94 -1.19 -11.50 5.03
C LEU A 94 -1.34 -9.98 4.90
N ASP A 95 -0.32 -9.32 4.36
CA ASP A 95 -0.34 -7.89 4.11
C ASP A 95 -1.39 -7.52 3.06
N SER A 96 -1.35 -8.21 1.91
CA SER A 96 -2.34 -8.01 0.85
C SER A 96 -3.76 -8.36 1.27
N LEU A 97 -3.93 -9.33 2.17
CA LEU A 97 -5.21 -9.65 2.79
C LEU A 97 -5.72 -8.49 3.64
N GLY A 98 -4.85 -7.88 4.44
CA GLY A 98 -5.19 -6.69 5.22
C GLY A 98 -5.66 -5.54 4.33
N PHE A 99 -4.94 -5.24 3.25
CA PHE A 99 -5.33 -4.22 2.28
C PHE A 99 -6.64 -4.55 1.57
N ALA A 100 -6.82 -5.78 1.09
CA ALA A 100 -8.05 -6.21 0.43
C ALA A 100 -9.27 -6.10 1.35
N MET A 101 -9.12 -6.40 2.65
CA MET A 101 -10.18 -6.23 3.65
C MET A 101 -10.54 -4.76 3.85
N VAL A 102 -9.55 -3.86 3.92
CA VAL A 102 -9.80 -2.41 4.02
C VAL A 102 -10.56 -1.90 2.80
N VAL A 103 -10.14 -2.31 1.59
CA VAL A 103 -10.84 -1.94 0.35
C VAL A 103 -12.27 -2.45 0.36
N LEU A 104 -12.50 -3.72 0.73
CA LEU A 104 -13.84 -4.29 0.83
C LEU A 104 -14.75 -3.49 1.78
N ILE A 105 -14.25 -3.13 2.96
CA ILE A 105 -14.99 -2.32 3.94
C ILE A 105 -15.32 -0.94 3.37
N LEU A 106 -14.36 -0.28 2.72
CA LEU A 106 -14.58 1.02 2.08
C LEU A 106 -15.61 0.93 0.96
N THR A 107 -15.55 -0.10 0.11
CA THR A 107 -16.54 -0.34 -0.95
C THR A 107 -17.95 -0.51 -0.36
N ILE A 108 -18.10 -1.29 0.70
CA ILE A 108 -19.39 -1.47 1.38
C ILE A 108 -19.89 -0.14 1.94
N ILE A 109 -19.03 0.65 2.58
CA ILE A 109 -19.41 1.97 3.13
C ILE A 109 -19.86 2.90 2.00
N THR A 110 -19.11 2.97 0.90
CA THR A 110 -19.44 3.86 -0.23
C THR A 110 -20.76 3.47 -0.89
N ASN A 111 -20.95 2.18 -1.19
CA ASN A 111 -22.17 1.70 -1.83
C ASN A 111 -23.39 1.85 -0.91
N PHE A 112 -23.25 1.63 0.40
CA PHE A 112 -24.36 1.72 1.33
C PHE A 112 -24.72 3.15 1.75
N PHE A 113 -23.73 4.01 1.98
CA PHE A 113 -23.95 5.35 2.54
C PHE A 113 -23.90 6.50 1.51
N ILE A 114 -23.15 6.36 0.42
CA ILE A 114 -22.86 7.47 -0.51
C ILE A 114 -23.65 7.34 -1.80
N GLU A 115 -23.50 6.22 -2.51
CA GLU A 115 -24.08 6.04 -3.84
C GLU A 115 -25.48 5.42 -3.78
N LYS A 116 -25.76 4.57 -2.77
CA LYS A 116 -27.02 3.80 -2.61
C LYS A 116 -27.41 2.97 -3.84
N GLU A 117 -26.53 2.85 -4.82
CA GLU A 117 -26.70 2.04 -6.01
C GLU A 117 -25.63 0.95 -5.97
N TRP A 118 -26.07 -0.30 -5.89
CA TRP A 118 -25.16 -1.43 -6.01
C TRP A 118 -24.92 -1.68 -7.49
N GLN A 119 -23.68 -1.51 -7.95
CA GLN A 119 -23.31 -1.90 -9.30
C GLN A 119 -23.56 -3.40 -9.48
N HIS A 120 -24.53 -3.74 -10.34
CA HIS A 120 -24.79 -5.12 -10.69
C HIS A 120 -23.73 -5.57 -11.70
N PHE A 121 -22.99 -6.63 -11.38
CA PHE A 121 -22.16 -7.27 -12.39
C PHE A 121 -23.08 -7.96 -13.41
N PRO A 122 -22.99 -7.63 -14.71
CA PRO A 122 -23.90 -8.14 -15.73
C PRO A 122 -23.67 -9.62 -16.08
N LEU A 123 -22.68 -10.28 -15.46
CA LEU A 123 -22.34 -11.67 -15.73
C LEU A 123 -23.42 -12.67 -15.27
N PHE A 124 -24.25 -12.31 -14.27
CA PHE A 124 -25.27 -13.20 -13.73
C PHE A 124 -26.65 -12.53 -13.61
N PRO A 125 -27.34 -12.26 -14.73
CA PRO A 125 -28.60 -11.51 -14.75
C PRO A 125 -29.80 -12.27 -14.15
N GLN A 126 -29.66 -13.58 -13.89
CA GLN A 126 -30.73 -14.43 -13.35
C GLN A 126 -30.66 -14.62 -11.82
N MET A 127 -29.68 -14.03 -11.15
CA MET A 127 -29.51 -14.15 -9.70
C MET A 127 -30.43 -13.19 -8.94
N SER A 128 -30.80 -13.57 -7.71
CA SER A 128 -31.44 -12.62 -6.79
C SER A 128 -30.52 -11.42 -6.53
N GLU A 129 -31.10 -10.27 -6.24
CA GLU A 129 -30.35 -9.02 -5.99
C GLU A 129 -29.28 -9.19 -4.90
N VAL A 130 -29.63 -9.84 -3.79
CA VAL A 130 -28.73 -10.14 -2.67
C VAL A 130 -27.58 -11.06 -3.12
N SER A 131 -27.89 -12.09 -3.91
CA SER A 131 -26.86 -13.00 -4.43
C SER A 131 -25.90 -12.29 -5.38
N ASN A 132 -26.40 -11.39 -6.22
CA ASN A 132 -25.56 -10.61 -7.15
C ASN A 132 -24.61 -9.67 -6.39
N ILE A 133 -25.09 -9.00 -5.34
CA ILE A 133 -24.26 -8.15 -4.46
C ILE A 133 -23.14 -8.97 -3.81
N ILE A 134 -23.47 -10.12 -3.21
CA ILE A 134 -22.48 -10.98 -2.54
C ILE A 134 -21.41 -11.45 -3.53
N VAL A 135 -21.84 -11.88 -4.73
CA VAL A 135 -20.92 -12.36 -5.78
C VAL A 135 -20.02 -11.22 -6.26
N THR A 136 -20.57 -10.04 -6.51
CA THR A 136 -19.82 -8.85 -6.93
C THR A 136 -18.75 -8.49 -5.90
N LEU A 137 -19.12 -8.34 -4.63
CA LEU A 137 -18.19 -8.05 -3.55
C LEU A 137 -17.11 -9.13 -3.38
N SER A 138 -17.49 -10.41 -3.53
CA SER A 138 -16.54 -11.52 -3.45
C SER A 138 -15.53 -11.49 -4.58
N ILE A 139 -15.97 -11.20 -5.82
CA ILE A 139 -15.10 -11.08 -6.98
C ILE A 139 -14.16 -9.89 -6.82
N GLU A 140 -14.68 -8.72 -6.44
CA GLU A 140 -13.86 -7.52 -6.20
C GLU A 140 -12.82 -7.74 -5.11
N PHE A 141 -13.19 -8.43 -4.03
CA PHE A 141 -12.27 -8.79 -2.96
C PHE A 141 -11.16 -9.71 -3.46
N VAL A 142 -11.50 -10.76 -4.21
CA VAL A 142 -10.51 -11.70 -4.77
C VAL A 142 -9.59 -11.00 -5.76
N ILE A 143 -10.13 -10.15 -6.65
CA ILE A 143 -9.33 -9.36 -7.60
C ILE A 143 -8.37 -8.45 -6.82
N SER A 144 -8.88 -7.70 -5.82
CA SER A 144 -8.07 -6.82 -4.98
C SER A 144 -6.95 -7.59 -4.29
N LEU A 145 -7.25 -8.75 -3.70
CA LEU A 145 -6.28 -9.61 -3.03
C LEU A 145 -5.16 -10.06 -3.99
N VAL A 146 -5.52 -10.49 -5.20
CA VAL A 146 -4.56 -10.94 -6.22
C VAL A 146 -3.68 -9.78 -6.68
N VAL A 147 -4.27 -8.60 -6.92
CA VAL A 147 -3.54 -7.40 -7.34
C VAL A 147 -2.56 -6.96 -6.26
N PHE A 148 -3.02 -6.78 -5.01
CA PHE A 148 -2.15 -6.39 -3.91
C PHE A 148 -1.06 -7.43 -3.66
N PHE A 149 -1.38 -8.72 -3.72
CA PHE A 149 -0.39 -9.79 -3.55
C PHE A 149 0.69 -9.73 -4.62
N THR A 150 0.30 -9.50 -5.87
CA THR A 150 1.25 -9.38 -6.99
C THR A 150 2.15 -8.16 -6.81
N ILE A 151 1.59 -7.01 -6.44
CA ILE A 151 2.34 -5.79 -6.19
C ILE A 151 3.33 -6.00 -5.03
N SER A 152 2.86 -6.48 -3.88
CA SER A 152 3.70 -6.73 -2.72
C SER A 152 4.81 -7.73 -3.06
N TYR A 153 4.49 -8.84 -3.72
CA TYR A 153 5.48 -9.84 -4.12
C TYR A 153 6.56 -9.27 -5.04
N VAL A 154 6.17 -8.56 -6.11
CA VAL A 154 7.12 -8.02 -7.10
C VAL A 154 7.98 -6.93 -6.48
N TRP A 155 7.37 -6.00 -5.74
CA TRP A 155 8.06 -4.85 -5.15
C TRP A 155 9.04 -5.27 -4.05
N GLU A 156 8.58 -6.11 -3.11
CA GLU A 156 9.39 -6.56 -1.99
C GLU A 156 10.55 -7.45 -2.44
N GLU A 157 10.30 -8.40 -3.36
CA GLU A 157 11.36 -9.27 -3.84
C GLU A 157 12.38 -8.50 -4.71
N PHE A 158 11.94 -7.47 -5.44
CA PHE A 158 12.86 -6.55 -6.12
C PHE A 158 13.76 -5.80 -5.13
N ASN A 159 13.20 -5.30 -4.03
CA ASN A 159 13.96 -4.60 -2.99
C ASN A 159 14.97 -5.54 -2.30
N ILE A 160 14.57 -6.77 -1.98
CA ILE A 160 15.47 -7.77 -1.37
C ILE A 160 16.62 -8.13 -2.29
N ARG A 161 16.35 -8.37 -3.58
CA ARG A 161 17.40 -8.66 -4.57
C ARG A 161 18.38 -7.50 -4.72
N ARG A 162 17.86 -6.27 -4.78
CA ARG A 162 18.68 -5.06 -4.84
C ARG A 162 19.55 -4.92 -3.58
N TYR A 163 19.00 -5.23 -2.41
CA TYR A 163 19.71 -5.19 -1.14
C TYR A 163 20.81 -6.26 -1.08
N ASN A 164 20.52 -7.51 -1.43
CA ASN A 164 21.52 -8.58 -1.43
C ASN A 164 22.65 -8.31 -2.43
N ARG A 165 22.35 -7.83 -3.65
CA ARG A 165 23.40 -7.48 -4.62
C ARG A 165 24.37 -6.43 -4.08
N LYS A 166 23.86 -5.46 -3.31
CA LYS A 166 24.71 -4.44 -2.67
C LYS A 166 25.54 -4.99 -1.53
N LEU A 167 25.03 -5.96 -0.77
CA LEU A 167 25.82 -6.64 0.25
C LEU A 167 26.97 -7.41 -0.39
N ASP A 168 26.70 -8.15 -1.48
CA ASP A 168 27.72 -8.88 -2.22
C ASP A 168 28.81 -7.93 -2.77
N GLU A 169 28.42 -6.78 -3.33
CA GLU A 169 29.36 -5.74 -3.80
C GLU A 169 30.24 -5.16 -2.67
N LEU A 170 29.74 -5.09 -1.43
CA LEU A 170 30.51 -4.61 -0.29
C LEU A 170 31.45 -5.68 0.27
N GLU A 171 31.02 -6.95 0.29
CA GLU A 171 31.86 -8.07 0.71
C GLU A 171 33.03 -8.30 -0.26
N ASP A 172 32.79 -8.26 -1.58
CA ASP A 172 33.84 -8.40 -2.60
C ASP A 172 34.89 -7.26 -2.57
N ASN A 173 34.52 -6.06 -2.11
CA ASN A 173 35.45 -4.92 -1.98
C ASN A 173 36.30 -4.98 -0.68
N HIS A 174 35.99 -5.91 0.22
CA HIS A 174 36.68 -6.07 1.51
C HIS A 174 37.60 -7.31 1.57
N GLU A 175 37.69 -8.10 0.49
CA GLU A 175 38.72 -9.13 0.26
C GLU A 175 39.89 -8.59 -0.61
#